data_AF-A0A2P2LBN7-F1
#
_entry.id   AF-A0A2P2LBN7-F1
#
_cell.length_a   1.000
_cell.length_b   1.000
_cell.length_c   1.000
_cell.angle_alpha   90.00
_cell.angle_beta   90.00
_cell.angle_gamma   90.00
#
_symmetry.space_group_name_H-M   'P 1'
#
loop_
_entity.id
_entity.type
_entity.pdbx_description
1 polymer ?
#
loop_
_entity_poly.entity_id
_entity_poly.type
_entity_poly.pdbx_seq_one_letter_code
_entity_poly.pdbx_strand_id
1 'polypeptide(L)'
;MRAFILYLCLIIIWNFYCFTWVSVEGLGLVPGVVGRFDSSNGFRVPHIGWNALQITKDSGILDDIGNRHLYFVHSYRAMPSHENGDWISSTCDYGDNFIASIRRGNVYAVQFHPEKSGDVGLSILRRFLLPKSSLAKKATEGKASELAKRVIACLDVRANDKGDLVVTKGDQYDVRENTQENEVRNLGKPVELAEQYYRDGADEVSFLNITGFRDFPLGDLPMLQVLRYTSENVFVPLTVGGGVRDFTDANGRFYSSLEVASEYFRSGADKISIGSDAVYAAEEYLRSKVKTGKSSIEQISRVYGNQAVVVSIDPRRVYLNHPSGVEFKAIRVTDQGPNGEEYAWYQCTVNGGREGRPIGAYELAKAVEELGAGEILLNCIDCDGQGTGFDIDLIKLISDSVSIPVIASSGAGAAEHFSEVFTKTNASAALAAGIFHRKEVPIKSVKEHLLKEGIEVRI
;
A
#
# COMPACT_ATOMS: atom_id res chain seq x y z
N MET A 1 -20.33 34.71 -9.60
CA MET A 1 -19.64 33.40 -9.79
C MET A 1 -20.11 32.48 -8.67
N ARG A 2 -20.67 31.30 -8.98
CA ARG A 2 -20.91 30.27 -7.95
C ARG A 2 -19.59 29.52 -7.75
N ALA A 3 -19.06 29.45 -6.53
CA ALA A 3 -17.81 28.77 -6.23
C ALA A 3 -17.99 27.24 -6.35
N PHE A 4 -17.22 26.55 -7.19
CA PHE A 4 -17.23 25.09 -7.23
C PHE A 4 -16.34 24.56 -6.11
N ILE A 5 -16.81 23.57 -5.35
CA ILE A 5 -16.06 22.99 -4.23
C ILE A 5 -15.99 21.47 -4.43
N LEU A 6 -14.77 20.92 -4.39
CA LEU A 6 -14.50 19.48 -4.39
C LEU A 6 -13.79 19.11 -3.09
N TYR A 7 -14.37 18.19 -2.34
CA TYR A 7 -13.72 17.56 -1.18
C TYR A 7 -13.22 16.16 -1.55
N LEU A 8 -12.00 15.84 -1.10
CA LEU A 8 -11.37 14.52 -1.28
C LEU A 8 -11.34 13.78 0.06
N CYS A 9 -11.49 12.45 0.03
CA CYS A 9 -11.43 11.55 1.18
C CYS A 9 -12.52 11.77 2.28
N LEU A 10 -13.67 12.37 1.92
CA LEU A 10 -14.93 12.58 2.68
C LEU A 10 -14.92 12.95 4.18
N ILE A 11 -13.80 13.17 4.85
CA ILE A 11 -13.79 13.37 6.31
C ILE A 11 -14.42 14.71 6.74
N ILE A 12 -14.41 15.73 5.88
CA ILE A 12 -14.76 17.12 6.28
C ILE A 12 -16.27 17.42 6.22
N ILE A 13 -17.06 16.67 5.46
CA ILE A 13 -18.45 17.06 5.14
C ILE A 13 -19.48 16.51 6.15
N TRP A 14 -19.15 15.41 6.83
CA TRP A 14 -20.08 14.59 7.61
C TRP A 14 -19.81 14.71 9.10
N ASN A 15 -20.84 14.59 9.93
CA ASN A 15 -20.66 14.41 11.37
C ASN A 15 -20.01 13.04 11.63
N PHE A 16 -18.92 13.02 12.41
CA PHE A 16 -18.18 11.82 12.78
C PHE A 16 -18.68 11.26 14.10
N TYR A 17 -19.16 10.01 14.09
CA TYR A 17 -19.21 9.19 15.29
C TYR A 17 -18.10 8.15 15.22
N CYS A 18 -17.04 8.35 15.99
CA CYS A 18 -16.07 7.29 16.23
C CYS A 18 -16.54 6.48 17.45
N PHE A 19 -16.43 5.15 17.38
CA PHE A 19 -16.78 4.20 18.46
C PHE A 19 -15.96 4.38 19.74
N THR A 20 -15.03 5.34 19.76
CA THR A 20 -14.22 5.73 20.92
C THR A 20 -14.63 7.12 21.44
N TRP A 21 -15.82 7.23 22.02
CA TRP A 21 -16.23 8.28 22.99
C TRP A 21 -15.97 9.77 22.66
N VAL A 22 -15.70 10.16 21.40
CA VAL A 22 -15.63 11.57 21.00
C VAL A 22 -16.30 11.70 19.62
N SER A 23 -17.52 12.24 19.61
CA SER A 23 -18.15 12.72 18.38
C SER A 23 -17.35 13.93 17.90
N VAL A 24 -16.87 13.90 16.66
CA VAL A 24 -16.28 15.08 16.01
C VAL A 24 -17.36 15.64 15.09
N GLU A 25 -17.85 16.83 15.41
CA GLU A 25 -18.81 17.51 14.54
C GLU A 25 -18.11 17.90 13.22
N GLY A 26 -18.72 17.51 12.10
CA GLY A 26 -18.29 17.93 10.78
C GLY A 26 -19.02 19.19 10.36
N LEU A 27 -18.96 19.53 9.07
CA LEU A 27 -19.73 20.68 8.55
C LEU A 27 -21.26 20.49 8.61
N GLY A 28 -21.74 19.26 8.82
CA GLY A 28 -23.17 18.95 8.93
C GLY A 28 -23.97 19.18 7.63
N LEU A 29 -23.30 19.21 6.47
CA LEU A 29 -23.95 19.51 5.18
C LEU A 29 -24.78 18.35 4.64
N VAL A 30 -24.35 17.11 4.90
CA VAL A 30 -25.01 15.89 4.45
C VAL A 30 -25.49 15.10 5.66
N PRO A 31 -26.78 14.73 5.73
CA PRO A 31 -27.28 13.88 6.80
C PRO A 31 -26.60 12.51 6.80
N GLY A 32 -26.26 12.02 7.98
CA GLY A 32 -25.67 10.69 8.16
C GLY A 32 -24.43 10.70 9.03
N VAL A 33 -23.91 9.49 9.22
CA VAL A 33 -22.79 9.21 10.11
C VAL A 33 -21.78 8.36 9.37
N VAL A 34 -20.50 8.69 9.56
CA VAL A 34 -19.39 7.86 9.10
C VAL A 34 -19.08 6.80 10.15
N GLY A 35 -19.14 5.53 9.77
CA GLY A 35 -18.80 4.39 10.63
C GLY A 35 -17.63 3.59 10.06
N ARG A 36 -16.99 2.73 10.87
CA ARG A 36 -15.93 1.82 10.39
C ARG A 36 -16.53 0.66 9.59
N PHE A 37 -15.84 0.18 8.55
CA PHE A 37 -16.18 -1.09 7.91
C PHE A 37 -16.18 -2.24 8.91
N ASP A 38 -17.10 -3.18 8.71
CA ASP A 38 -17.16 -4.42 9.47
C ASP A 38 -16.27 -5.48 8.82
N SER A 39 -15.26 -5.93 9.57
CA SER A 39 -14.35 -6.99 9.15
C SER A 39 -14.84 -8.39 9.53
N SER A 40 -15.98 -8.54 10.24
CA SER A 40 -16.48 -9.84 10.70
C SER A 40 -16.84 -10.79 9.56
N ASN A 41 -17.21 -10.25 8.40
CA ASN A 41 -17.63 -11.02 7.22
C ASN A 41 -16.46 -11.41 6.30
N GLY A 42 -15.22 -11.28 6.77
CA GLY A 42 -14.01 -11.69 6.03
C GLY A 42 -13.42 -10.60 5.12
N PHE A 43 -14.02 -9.41 5.07
CA PHE A 43 -13.44 -8.25 4.38
C PHE A 43 -12.23 -7.71 5.12
N ARG A 44 -11.29 -7.15 4.36
CA ARG A 44 -10.06 -6.60 4.92
C ARG A 44 -10.27 -5.11 5.24
N VAL A 45 -9.92 -4.66 6.42
CA VAL A 45 -10.11 -3.24 6.79
C VAL A 45 -8.77 -2.70 7.27
N PRO A 46 -8.19 -1.70 6.58
CA PRO A 46 -8.83 -0.75 5.68
C PRO A 46 -9.16 -1.30 4.27
N HIS A 47 -10.16 -0.70 3.62
CA HIS A 47 -10.42 -0.85 2.18
C HIS A 47 -9.27 -0.15 1.43
N ILE A 48 -8.33 -0.93 0.90
CA ILE A 48 -7.15 -0.46 0.16
C ILE A 48 -7.15 -1.08 -1.24
N GLY A 49 -7.45 -0.26 -2.25
CA GLY A 49 -7.28 -0.67 -3.63
C GLY A 49 -8.23 -0.01 -4.61
N TRP A 50 -8.39 -0.66 -5.75
CA TRP A 50 -9.04 -0.11 -6.93
C TRP A 50 -10.43 -0.73 -7.07
N ASN A 51 -11.48 0.04 -6.82
CA ASN A 51 -12.85 -0.48 -6.78
C ASN A 51 -13.74 0.20 -7.83
N ALA A 52 -14.80 -0.51 -8.25
CA ALA A 52 -15.77 -0.06 -9.24
C ALA A 52 -16.83 0.85 -8.60
N LEU A 53 -17.30 1.83 -9.38
CA LEU A 53 -18.43 2.67 -8.97
C LEU A 53 -19.75 2.15 -9.53
N GLN A 54 -20.78 2.26 -8.72
CA GLN A 54 -22.18 2.20 -9.13
C GLN A 54 -22.68 3.64 -9.27
N ILE A 55 -22.62 4.17 -10.49
CA ILE A 55 -22.99 5.56 -10.78
C ILE A 55 -24.52 5.69 -10.83
N THR A 56 -25.07 6.68 -10.13
CA THR A 56 -26.49 7.03 -10.17
C THR A 56 -26.73 8.15 -11.21
N LYS A 57 -27.96 8.68 -11.32
CA LYS A 57 -28.26 9.75 -12.30
C LYS A 57 -27.59 11.09 -11.92
N ASP A 58 -27.17 11.88 -12.91
CA ASP A 58 -26.58 13.23 -12.78
C ASP A 58 -25.24 13.30 -12.03
N SER A 59 -24.24 12.55 -12.51
CA SER A 59 -22.95 12.39 -11.82
C SER A 59 -21.92 13.50 -12.14
N GLY A 60 -22.09 14.22 -13.24
CA GLY A 60 -21.33 15.42 -13.60
C GLY A 60 -19.84 15.12 -13.85
N ILE A 61 -19.02 15.24 -12.80
CA ILE A 61 -17.59 14.95 -12.88
C ILE A 61 -17.29 13.46 -13.15
N LEU A 62 -18.29 12.58 -13.04
CA LEU A 62 -18.15 11.14 -13.27
C LEU A 62 -18.76 10.65 -14.60
N ASP A 63 -19.39 11.52 -15.40
CA ASP A 63 -20.25 11.05 -16.52
C ASP A 63 -19.52 10.19 -17.58
N ASP A 64 -18.20 10.33 -17.74
CA ASP A 64 -17.41 9.57 -18.73
C ASP A 64 -16.36 8.62 -18.10
N ILE A 65 -16.51 8.28 -16.81
CA ILE A 65 -15.60 7.29 -16.21
C ILE A 65 -15.90 5.88 -16.69
N GLY A 66 -17.16 5.58 -17.05
CA GLY A 66 -17.60 4.22 -17.41
C GLY A 66 -17.34 3.21 -16.28
N ASN A 67 -17.23 1.93 -16.62
CA ASN A 67 -16.90 0.88 -15.65
C ASN A 67 -15.38 0.80 -15.44
N ARG A 68 -14.75 1.84 -14.90
CA ARG A 68 -13.31 1.86 -14.57
C ARG A 68 -13.09 1.97 -13.07
N HIS A 69 -11.99 1.39 -12.60
CA HIS A 69 -11.64 1.43 -11.18
C HIS A 69 -11.13 2.81 -10.74
N LEU A 70 -11.39 3.14 -9.49
CA LEU A 70 -10.84 4.29 -8.77
C LEU A 70 -10.20 3.84 -7.47
N TYR A 71 -9.18 4.57 -7.00
CA TYR A 71 -8.40 4.18 -5.84
C TYR A 71 -9.02 4.66 -4.52
N PHE A 72 -9.30 3.72 -3.63
CA PHE A 72 -9.82 3.91 -2.27
C PHE A 72 -8.78 3.47 -1.24
N VAL A 73 -8.70 4.21 -0.14
CA VAL A 73 -7.79 3.94 0.98
C VAL A 73 -8.37 4.46 2.29
N HIS A 74 -9.27 3.68 2.92
CA HIS A 74 -10.02 4.14 4.10
C HIS A 74 -10.57 2.99 4.97
N SER A 75 -10.65 3.22 6.28
CA SER A 75 -11.31 2.28 7.21
C SER A 75 -12.77 2.64 7.52
N TYR A 76 -13.14 3.88 7.22
CA TYR A 76 -14.43 4.46 7.60
C TYR A 76 -15.19 4.91 6.37
N ARG A 77 -16.50 4.73 6.37
CA ARG A 77 -17.38 4.99 5.23
C ARG A 77 -18.73 5.52 5.67
N ALA A 78 -19.33 6.28 4.77
CA ALA A 78 -20.67 6.82 4.85
C ALA A 78 -21.68 5.87 4.18
N MET A 79 -22.79 5.57 4.85
CA MET A 79 -23.83 4.68 4.31
C MET A 79 -24.95 5.46 3.61
N PRO A 80 -25.47 4.96 2.48
CA PRO A 80 -26.69 5.48 1.87
C PRO A 80 -27.87 5.44 2.85
N SER A 81 -28.69 6.48 2.86
CA SER A 81 -29.92 6.55 3.63
C SER A 81 -30.96 7.39 2.88
N HIS A 82 -32.22 7.33 3.32
CA HIS A 82 -33.27 8.17 2.77
C HIS A 82 -32.96 9.68 2.94
N GLU A 83 -32.29 10.07 4.02
CA GLU A 83 -32.03 11.48 4.34
C GLU A 83 -30.92 12.10 3.48
N ASN A 84 -30.01 11.27 2.94
CA ASN A 84 -28.92 11.73 2.09
C ASN A 84 -29.05 11.32 0.62
N GLY A 85 -30.13 10.64 0.24
CA GLY A 85 -30.35 10.15 -1.12
C GLY A 85 -30.18 11.22 -2.22
N ASP A 86 -30.71 12.42 -2.00
CA ASP A 86 -30.62 13.55 -2.94
C ASP A 86 -29.18 14.07 -3.15
N TRP A 87 -28.23 13.66 -2.31
CA TRP A 87 -26.83 14.00 -2.44
C TRP A 87 -26.02 12.93 -3.18
N ILE A 88 -26.47 11.67 -3.23
CA ILE A 88 -25.63 10.55 -3.68
C ILE A 88 -25.51 10.54 -5.21
N SER A 89 -24.28 10.70 -5.70
CA SER A 89 -23.96 10.58 -7.14
C SER A 89 -23.35 9.23 -7.52
N SER A 90 -22.73 8.53 -6.57
CA SER A 90 -22.32 7.14 -6.77
C SER A 90 -22.15 6.40 -5.45
N THR A 91 -22.35 5.08 -5.51
CA THR A 91 -22.03 4.13 -4.45
C THR A 91 -20.91 3.20 -4.89
N CYS A 92 -20.38 2.44 -3.95
CA CYS A 92 -19.39 1.39 -4.18
C CYS A 92 -19.69 0.25 -3.22
N ASP A 93 -19.41 -0.99 -3.64
CA ASP A 93 -19.61 -2.18 -2.82
C ASP A 93 -18.26 -2.66 -2.28
N TYR A 94 -18.19 -2.82 -0.96
CA TYR A 94 -17.06 -3.44 -0.28
C TYR A 94 -17.54 -4.14 0.99
N GLY A 95 -18.34 -5.21 0.81
CA GLY A 95 -19.04 -5.90 1.89
C GLY A 95 -20.24 -5.13 2.45
N ASP A 96 -20.12 -3.81 2.47
CA ASP A 96 -21.20 -2.85 2.63
C ASP A 96 -21.33 -2.01 1.34
N ASN A 97 -22.55 -1.63 1.00
CA ASN A 97 -22.79 -0.59 0.00
C ASN A 97 -22.58 0.79 0.64
N PHE A 98 -21.57 1.53 0.21
CA PHE A 98 -21.21 2.82 0.80
C PHE A 98 -21.21 3.94 -0.25
N ILE A 99 -21.32 5.17 0.23
CA ILE A 99 -21.32 6.37 -0.62
C ILE A 99 -19.90 6.64 -1.10
N ALA A 100 -19.69 6.55 -2.41
CA ALA A 100 -18.41 6.81 -3.05
C ALA A 100 -18.29 8.25 -3.55
N SER A 101 -19.41 8.88 -3.90
CA SER A 101 -19.43 10.30 -4.23
C SER A 101 -20.79 10.95 -3.93
N ILE A 102 -20.74 12.25 -3.69
CA ILE A 102 -21.92 13.11 -3.56
C ILE A 102 -21.85 14.32 -4.48
N ARG A 103 -23.03 14.84 -4.81
CA ARG A 103 -23.22 16.07 -5.54
C ARG A 103 -24.49 16.77 -5.11
N ARG A 104 -24.41 18.10 -4.91
CA ARG A 104 -25.60 18.97 -4.85
C ARG A 104 -25.26 20.34 -5.41
N GLY A 105 -25.85 20.68 -6.56
CA GLY A 105 -25.52 21.91 -7.28
C GLY A 105 -24.05 21.97 -7.69
N ASN A 106 -23.30 22.89 -7.08
CA ASN A 106 -21.87 23.16 -7.31
C ASN A 106 -20.94 22.52 -6.27
N VAL A 107 -21.48 21.73 -5.33
CA VAL A 107 -20.73 20.99 -4.33
C VAL A 107 -20.56 19.55 -4.81
N TYR A 108 -19.31 19.08 -4.84
CA TYR A 108 -18.93 17.72 -5.15
C TYR A 108 -18.05 17.17 -4.02
N ALA A 109 -18.14 15.87 -3.76
CA ALA A 109 -17.15 15.19 -2.95
C ALA A 109 -17.02 13.72 -3.31
N VAL A 110 -15.82 13.18 -3.12
CA VAL A 110 -15.48 11.80 -3.47
C VAL A 110 -14.74 11.15 -2.31
N GLN A 111 -15.04 9.86 -2.07
CA GLN A 111 -14.35 9.04 -1.07
C GLN A 111 -13.01 8.53 -1.59
N PHE A 112 -12.94 8.23 -2.89
CA PHE A 112 -11.70 7.84 -3.57
C PHE A 112 -10.79 9.04 -3.81
N HIS A 113 -9.54 8.75 -4.17
CA HIS A 113 -8.50 9.75 -4.47
C HIS A 113 -8.30 9.88 -5.98
N PRO A 114 -8.93 10.85 -6.67
CA PRO A 114 -8.76 11.04 -8.10
C PRO A 114 -7.30 11.35 -8.49
N GLU A 115 -6.55 12.04 -7.64
CA GLU A 115 -5.11 12.28 -7.79
C GLU A 115 -4.25 11.01 -7.68
N LYS A 116 -4.80 9.91 -7.13
CA LYS A 116 -4.18 8.59 -7.05
C LYS A 116 -4.88 7.53 -7.91
N SER A 117 -5.80 7.95 -8.79
CA SER A 117 -6.57 7.06 -9.65
C SER A 117 -6.13 7.11 -11.12
N GLY A 118 -4.86 7.45 -11.37
CA GLY A 118 -4.26 7.56 -12.69
C GLY A 118 -5.03 8.49 -13.63
N ASP A 119 -5.02 8.17 -14.93
CA ASP A 119 -5.69 8.97 -15.97
C ASP A 119 -7.20 9.11 -15.76
N VAL A 120 -7.85 8.12 -15.14
CA VAL A 120 -9.29 8.17 -14.83
C VAL A 120 -9.56 9.28 -13.83
N GLY A 121 -8.78 9.33 -12.74
CA GLY A 121 -8.93 10.37 -11.74
C GLY A 121 -8.49 11.75 -12.21
N LEU A 122 -7.43 11.85 -13.03
CA LEU A 122 -7.07 13.11 -13.69
C LEU A 122 -8.19 13.64 -14.59
N SER A 123 -8.93 12.76 -15.27
CA SER A 123 -10.11 13.13 -16.05
C SER A 123 -11.22 13.73 -15.17
N ILE A 124 -11.46 13.17 -13.97
CA ILE A 124 -12.42 13.69 -13.00
C ILE A 124 -12.01 15.10 -12.55
N LEU A 125 -10.73 15.31 -12.18
CA LEU A 125 -10.21 16.62 -11.79
C LEU A 125 -10.32 17.64 -12.92
N ARG A 126 -10.00 17.24 -14.16
CA ARG A 126 -10.12 18.10 -15.34
C ARG A 126 -11.56 18.54 -15.57
N ARG A 127 -12.55 17.66 -15.40
CA ARG A 127 -13.97 18.02 -15.51
C ARG A 127 -14.40 19.00 -14.45
N PHE A 128 -13.96 18.77 -13.21
CA PHE A 128 -14.26 19.67 -12.12
C PHE A 128 -13.72 21.09 -12.39
N LEU A 129 -12.49 21.20 -12.89
CA LEU A 129 -11.86 22.49 -13.22
C LEU A 129 -12.44 23.14 -14.49
N LEU A 130 -12.85 22.34 -15.48
CA LEU A 130 -13.28 22.79 -16.80
C LEU A 130 -14.67 22.25 -17.20
N PRO A 131 -15.75 22.58 -16.46
CA PRO A 131 -17.07 21.97 -16.64
C PRO A 131 -17.77 22.30 -17.97
N LYS A 132 -17.28 23.30 -18.73
CA LYS A 132 -17.81 23.70 -20.05
C LYS A 132 -16.98 23.19 -21.23
N SER A 133 -15.96 22.38 -20.95
CA SER A 133 -15.05 21.87 -21.97
C SER A 133 -15.70 20.75 -22.78
N SER A 134 -15.72 20.92 -24.12
CA SER A 134 -16.10 19.87 -25.07
C SER A 134 -15.00 18.82 -25.31
N LEU A 135 -13.93 18.81 -24.50
CA LEU A 135 -12.81 17.86 -24.60
C LEU A 135 -13.19 16.41 -24.20
N ALA A 136 -14.49 16.09 -24.10
CA ALA A 136 -14.96 14.75 -23.79
C ALA A 136 -14.59 13.79 -24.93
N LYS A 137 -13.44 13.11 -24.76
CA LYS A 137 -13.19 11.85 -25.45
C LYS A 137 -14.32 10.90 -25.04
N LYS A 138 -14.94 10.25 -26.03
CA LYS A 138 -15.90 9.16 -25.84
C LYS A 138 -15.35 8.19 -24.79
N ALA A 139 -16.14 7.84 -23.79
CA ALA A 139 -15.73 6.92 -22.74
C ALA A 139 -15.18 5.63 -23.38
N THR A 140 -13.95 5.27 -23.04
CA THR A 140 -13.49 3.89 -23.23
C THR A 140 -14.27 3.05 -22.24
N GLU A 141 -15.09 2.11 -22.73
CA GLU A 141 -15.80 1.16 -21.88
C GLU A 141 -14.78 0.34 -21.09
N GLY A 142 -14.76 0.52 -19.77
CA GLY A 142 -14.07 -0.39 -18.86
C GLY A 142 -14.95 -1.60 -18.53
N LYS A 143 -14.44 -2.51 -17.70
CA LYS A 143 -15.14 -3.71 -17.22
C LYS A 143 -15.07 -3.90 -15.70
N ALA A 144 -14.77 -2.84 -14.95
CA ALA A 144 -14.70 -2.88 -13.49
C ALA A 144 -16.06 -3.26 -12.90
N SER A 145 -16.06 -4.23 -12.00
CA SER A 145 -17.25 -4.73 -11.29
C SER A 145 -17.07 -4.81 -9.78
N GLU A 146 -15.84 -4.99 -9.29
CA GLU A 146 -15.51 -5.18 -7.87
C GLU A 146 -14.11 -4.64 -7.53
N LEU A 147 -13.60 -4.97 -6.35
CA LEU A 147 -12.25 -4.63 -5.93
C LEU A 147 -11.22 -5.45 -6.73
N ALA A 148 -10.42 -4.76 -7.54
CA ALA A 148 -9.33 -5.36 -8.29
C ALA A 148 -8.20 -5.86 -7.39
N LYS A 149 -7.62 -7.01 -7.75
CA LYS A 149 -6.31 -7.44 -7.24
C LYS A 149 -5.23 -6.48 -7.72
N ARG A 150 -4.33 -6.10 -6.81
CA ARG A 150 -3.28 -5.11 -7.09
C ARG A 150 -1.96 -5.76 -7.50
N VAL A 151 -1.36 -5.22 -8.54
CA VAL A 151 0.02 -5.50 -8.95
C VAL A 151 0.91 -4.32 -8.55
N ILE A 152 1.78 -4.55 -7.57
CA ILE A 152 2.67 -3.53 -7.01
C ILE A 152 4.06 -3.68 -7.62
N ALA A 153 4.61 -2.57 -8.13
CA ALA A 153 5.99 -2.53 -8.60
C ALA A 153 6.90 -1.97 -7.52
N CYS A 154 8.03 -2.61 -7.28
CA CYS A 154 8.96 -2.22 -6.23
C CYS A 154 10.36 -1.94 -6.78
N LEU A 155 11.03 -0.93 -6.23
CA LEU A 155 12.43 -0.61 -6.55
C LEU A 155 13.26 -0.34 -5.30
N ASP A 156 14.48 -0.88 -5.31
CA ASP A 156 15.52 -0.58 -4.35
C ASP A 156 16.17 0.76 -4.68
N VAL A 157 16.25 1.67 -3.71
CA VAL A 157 16.97 2.94 -3.87
C VAL A 157 18.22 2.90 -3.00
N ARG A 158 19.40 2.89 -3.64
CA ARG A 158 20.72 2.86 -2.97
C ARG A 158 21.51 4.11 -3.30
N ALA A 159 22.50 4.43 -2.48
CA ALA A 159 23.55 5.38 -2.83
C ALA A 159 24.74 4.61 -3.42
N ASN A 160 25.28 5.05 -4.56
CA ASN A 160 26.55 4.53 -5.09
C ASN A 160 27.76 5.21 -4.40
N ASP A 161 28.98 4.79 -4.77
CA ASP A 161 30.23 5.35 -4.21
C ASP A 161 30.40 6.87 -4.46
N LYS A 162 29.72 7.42 -5.47
CA LYS A 162 29.70 8.86 -5.79
C LYS A 162 28.61 9.62 -5.01
N GLY A 163 27.76 8.91 -4.27
CA GLY A 163 26.61 9.47 -3.55
C GLY A 163 25.37 9.70 -4.42
N ASP A 164 25.34 9.21 -5.66
CA ASP A 164 24.15 9.24 -6.53
C ASP A 164 23.16 8.17 -6.11
N LEU A 165 21.87 8.44 -6.35
CA LEU A 165 20.83 7.45 -6.14
C LEU A 165 20.71 6.52 -7.34
N VAL A 166 20.85 5.23 -7.10
CA VAL A 166 20.78 4.19 -8.11
C VAL A 166 19.73 3.15 -7.75
N VAL A 167 19.17 2.51 -8.77
CA VAL A 167 18.32 1.33 -8.61
C VAL A 167 19.13 0.07 -8.87
N THR A 168 19.17 -0.84 -7.91
CA THR A 168 19.85 -2.13 -8.09
C THR A 168 18.96 -3.11 -8.82
N LYS A 169 19.53 -3.69 -9.87
CA LYS A 169 18.90 -4.66 -10.74
C LYS A 169 18.91 -6.08 -10.15
N GLY A 170 18.42 -6.28 -8.93
CA GLY A 170 18.02 -7.59 -8.37
C GLY A 170 19.05 -8.73 -8.31
N ASP A 171 20.26 -8.57 -8.83
CA ASP A 171 21.35 -9.54 -8.80
C ASP A 171 22.68 -8.76 -8.70
N GLN A 172 23.71 -9.37 -8.10
CA GLN A 172 25.04 -8.79 -7.92
C GLN A 172 25.53 -8.03 -9.18
N TYR A 173 26.01 -6.78 -9.01
CA TYR A 173 27.32 -6.26 -9.47
C TYR A 173 27.38 -4.72 -9.61
N ASP A 174 28.60 -4.22 -9.36
CA ASP A 174 29.18 -2.87 -9.54
C ASP A 174 28.47 -1.91 -10.50
N VAL A 175 27.96 -0.80 -9.97
CA VAL A 175 27.52 0.35 -10.78
C VAL A 175 28.70 1.30 -10.98
N ARG A 176 29.68 0.91 -11.80
CA ARG A 176 30.73 1.84 -12.29
C ARG A 176 30.29 2.46 -13.61
N GLU A 177 29.50 3.53 -13.55
CA GLU A 177 29.32 4.42 -14.70
C GLU A 177 30.42 5.49 -14.72
N ASN A 178 31.29 5.39 -15.71
CA ASN A 178 32.29 6.39 -16.07
C ASN A 178 31.63 7.51 -16.88
N THR A 179 31.08 8.49 -16.18
CA THR A 179 30.88 9.83 -16.73
C THR A 179 31.60 10.83 -15.82
N GLN A 180 32.53 11.56 -16.42
CA GLN A 180 33.24 12.68 -15.81
C GLN A 180 32.35 13.92 -15.98
N GLU A 181 31.56 14.24 -14.97
CA GLU A 181 31.03 15.60 -14.78
C GLU A 181 30.61 15.74 -13.32
N ASN A 182 31.26 16.66 -12.61
CA ASN A 182 30.94 17.03 -11.24
C ASN A 182 29.80 18.06 -11.29
N GLU A 183 28.69 17.72 -10.62
CA GLU A 183 27.62 18.55 -10.04
C GLU A 183 26.24 17.97 -10.38
N VAL A 184 25.40 17.81 -9.33
CA VAL A 184 24.08 17.14 -9.27
C VAL A 184 24.15 15.63 -9.01
N ARG A 185 23.67 15.21 -7.81
CA ARG A 185 23.36 13.81 -7.54
C ARG A 185 22.33 13.34 -8.57
N ASN A 186 22.65 12.32 -9.37
CA ASN A 186 21.70 11.85 -10.37
C ASN A 186 20.52 11.13 -9.68
N LEU A 187 19.44 11.87 -9.42
CA LEU A 187 18.18 11.37 -8.86
C LEU A 187 17.28 10.73 -9.92
N GLY A 188 17.63 10.83 -11.22
CA GLY A 188 16.76 10.50 -12.34
C GLY A 188 16.40 9.01 -12.42
N LYS A 189 17.32 8.12 -12.06
CA LYS A 189 17.12 6.67 -12.24
C LYS A 189 15.91 6.11 -11.46
N PRO A 190 15.76 6.36 -10.14
CA PRO A 190 14.56 5.94 -9.40
C PRO A 190 13.26 6.59 -9.91
N VAL A 191 13.31 7.88 -10.26
CA VAL A 191 12.13 8.65 -10.71
C VAL A 191 11.65 8.15 -12.07
N GLU A 192 12.54 8.05 -13.05
CA GLU A 192 12.25 7.53 -14.40
C GLU A 192 11.70 6.11 -14.36
N LEU A 193 12.25 5.25 -13.49
CA LEU A 193 11.76 3.88 -13.34
C LEU A 193 10.36 3.84 -12.71
N ALA A 194 10.09 4.66 -11.69
CA ALA A 194 8.77 4.76 -11.09
C ALA A 194 7.73 5.28 -12.10
N GLU A 195 8.09 6.28 -12.90
CA GLU A 195 7.25 6.75 -14.01
C GLU A 195 7.00 5.65 -15.04
N GLN A 196 8.02 4.86 -15.38
CA GLN A 196 7.87 3.75 -16.30
C GLN A 196 6.92 2.68 -15.74
N TYR A 197 7.04 2.32 -14.46
CA TYR A 197 6.11 1.39 -13.81
C TYR A 197 4.67 1.90 -13.83
N TYR A 198 4.46 3.20 -13.56
CA TYR A 198 3.14 3.81 -13.68
C TYR A 198 2.57 3.67 -15.10
N ARG A 199 3.36 4.02 -16.13
CA ARG A 199 2.95 3.89 -17.54
C ARG A 199 2.70 2.45 -17.96
N ASP A 200 3.44 1.51 -17.41
CA ASP A 200 3.28 0.06 -17.65
C ASP A 200 2.08 -0.54 -16.91
N GLY A 201 1.40 0.26 -16.09
CA GLY A 201 0.14 -0.09 -15.44
C GLY A 201 0.29 -0.55 -13.99
N ALA A 202 1.39 -0.25 -13.29
CA ALA A 202 1.50 -0.54 -11.85
C ALA A 202 0.32 0.08 -11.07
N ASP A 203 -0.23 -0.65 -10.11
CA ASP A 203 -1.32 -0.17 -9.26
C ASP A 203 -0.84 0.64 -8.07
N GLU A 204 0.46 0.51 -7.76
CA GLU A 204 1.18 1.18 -6.68
C GLU A 204 2.69 1.03 -6.96
N VAL A 205 3.48 2.02 -6.56
CA VAL A 205 4.95 1.98 -6.64
C VAL A 205 5.55 2.03 -5.24
N SER A 206 6.38 1.04 -4.91
CA SER A 206 7.07 0.93 -3.62
C SER A 206 8.56 1.23 -3.75
N PHE A 207 9.08 2.09 -2.89
CA PHE A 207 10.50 2.43 -2.80
C PHE A 207 11.11 1.83 -1.53
N LEU A 208 12.12 0.97 -1.69
CA LEU A 208 12.92 0.46 -0.58
C LEU A 208 14.16 1.34 -0.41
N ASN A 209 14.09 2.28 0.51
CA ASN A 209 15.17 3.20 0.85
C ASN A 209 16.24 2.50 1.69
N ILE A 210 17.33 2.13 1.04
CA ILE A 210 18.50 1.48 1.66
C ILE A 210 19.77 2.34 1.53
N THR A 211 19.57 3.64 1.35
CA THR A 211 20.63 4.63 1.12
C THR A 211 21.54 4.90 2.32
N GLY A 212 21.25 4.34 3.51
CA GLY A 212 22.16 4.39 4.66
C GLY A 212 22.41 5.78 5.26
N PHE A 213 21.69 6.83 4.83
CA PHE A 213 21.91 8.23 5.24
C PHE A 213 21.42 8.55 6.66
N ARG A 214 21.93 7.83 7.67
CA ARG A 214 21.50 7.96 9.07
C ARG A 214 21.97 9.26 9.75
N ASP A 215 22.98 9.93 9.20
CA ASP A 215 23.63 11.08 9.83
C ASP A 215 23.23 12.43 9.21
N PHE A 216 22.36 12.44 8.18
CA PHE A 216 21.91 13.67 7.52
C PHE A 216 20.70 14.28 8.25
N PRO A 217 20.60 15.62 8.27
CA PRO A 217 19.35 16.28 8.66
C PRO A 217 18.18 15.75 7.83
N LEU A 218 17.02 15.55 8.48
CA LEU A 218 15.85 14.93 7.85
C LEU A 218 15.45 15.59 6.51
N GLY A 219 15.48 16.93 6.44
CA GLY A 219 15.10 17.68 5.24
C GLY A 219 16.03 17.49 4.04
N ASP A 220 17.24 16.98 4.26
CA ASP A 220 18.27 16.80 3.23
C ASP A 220 18.32 15.35 2.71
N LEU A 221 17.45 14.47 3.20
CA LEU A 221 17.39 13.09 2.74
C LEU A 221 17.05 13.03 1.24
N PRO A 222 17.93 12.46 0.39
CA PRO A 222 17.71 12.39 -1.06
C PRO A 222 16.41 11.68 -1.46
N MET A 223 15.95 10.73 -0.65
CA MET A 223 14.70 10.01 -0.88
C MET A 223 13.47 10.95 -0.88
N LEU A 224 13.52 12.08 -0.14
CA LEU A 224 12.45 13.07 -0.17
C LEU A 224 12.35 13.74 -1.54
N GLN A 225 13.49 14.05 -2.16
CA GLN A 225 13.53 14.60 -3.52
C GLN A 225 13.02 13.59 -4.55
N VAL A 226 13.41 12.31 -4.43
CA VAL A 226 12.88 11.24 -5.31
C VAL A 226 11.36 11.19 -5.25
N LEU A 227 10.77 11.22 -4.06
CA LEU A 227 9.31 11.21 -3.91
C LEU A 227 8.67 12.46 -4.52
N ARG A 228 9.26 13.65 -4.30
CA ARG A 228 8.73 14.91 -4.83
C ARG A 228 8.70 14.88 -6.35
N TYR A 229 9.82 14.54 -6.99
CA TYR A 229 9.90 14.43 -8.45
C TYR A 229 9.03 13.30 -9.00
N THR A 230 8.96 12.15 -8.32
CA THR A 230 8.04 11.07 -8.71
C THR A 230 6.59 11.53 -8.71
N SER A 231 6.18 12.27 -7.67
CA SER A 231 4.80 12.73 -7.48
C SER A 231 4.33 13.76 -8.51
N GLU A 232 5.25 14.36 -9.29
CA GLU A 232 4.90 15.26 -10.38
C GLU A 232 4.23 14.54 -11.56
N ASN A 233 4.59 13.26 -11.78
CA ASN A 233 4.16 12.50 -12.97
C ASN A 233 3.52 11.13 -12.66
N VAL A 234 3.59 10.65 -11.41
CA VAL A 234 3.04 9.35 -11.00
C VAL A 234 1.78 9.52 -10.14
N PHE A 235 0.64 9.20 -10.74
CA PHE A 235 -0.70 9.40 -10.15
C PHE A 235 -1.31 8.09 -9.63
N VAL A 236 -0.47 7.24 -9.04
CA VAL A 236 -0.84 6.04 -8.28
C VAL A 236 -0.21 6.13 -6.88
N PRO A 237 -0.65 5.32 -5.91
CA PRO A 237 -0.07 5.34 -4.57
C PRO A 237 1.43 5.08 -4.56
N LEU A 238 2.14 5.83 -3.72
CA LEU A 238 3.57 5.69 -3.48
C LEU A 238 3.80 5.20 -2.05
N THR A 239 4.49 4.07 -1.91
CA THR A 239 4.89 3.53 -0.60
C THR A 239 6.39 3.69 -0.43
N VAL A 240 6.86 4.15 0.73
CA VAL A 240 8.30 4.22 1.04
C VAL A 240 8.62 3.42 2.28
N GLY A 241 9.57 2.49 2.15
CA GLY A 241 10.11 1.69 3.25
C GLY A 241 11.56 2.02 3.52
N GLY A 242 11.99 1.87 4.77
CA GLY A 242 13.38 2.07 5.18
C GLY A 242 13.67 3.47 5.74
N GLY A 243 14.20 3.50 6.97
CA GLY A 243 14.56 4.74 7.67
C GLY A 243 13.45 5.38 8.50
N VAL A 244 12.24 4.81 8.51
CA VAL A 244 11.11 5.33 9.32
C VAL A 244 11.24 4.82 10.76
N ARG A 245 11.94 5.59 11.59
CA ARG A 245 12.20 5.33 13.02
C ARG A 245 12.67 6.61 13.71
N ASP A 246 12.69 6.59 15.04
CA ASP A 246 13.33 7.63 15.83
C ASP A 246 14.84 7.69 15.51
N PHE A 247 15.38 8.89 15.33
CA PHE A 247 16.82 9.09 15.17
C PHE A 247 17.26 10.48 15.63
N THR A 248 18.58 10.66 15.78
CA THR A 248 19.21 11.96 16.04
C THR A 248 20.23 12.21 14.95
N ASP A 249 20.17 13.37 14.31
CA ASP A 249 21.10 13.72 13.23
C ASP A 249 22.49 14.12 13.74
N ALA A 250 23.43 14.38 12.83
CA ALA A 250 24.79 14.81 13.17
C ALA A 250 24.85 16.17 13.91
N ASN A 251 23.79 16.98 13.84
CA ASN A 251 23.69 18.26 14.56
C ASN A 251 23.09 18.09 15.96
N GLY A 252 22.75 16.87 16.37
CA GLY A 252 22.14 16.58 17.67
C GLY A 252 20.64 16.83 17.73
N ARG A 253 19.98 17.07 16.59
CA ARG A 253 18.52 17.22 16.55
C ARG A 253 17.85 15.85 16.55
N PHE A 254 17.00 15.62 17.55
CA PHE A 254 16.13 14.46 17.61
C PHE A 254 14.94 14.61 16.65
N TYR A 255 14.60 13.52 15.97
CA TYR A 255 13.41 13.36 15.15
C TYR A 255 12.66 12.11 15.58
N SER A 256 11.38 12.27 15.88
CA SER A 256 10.48 11.13 16.11
C SER A 256 10.12 10.44 14.80
N SER A 257 9.80 9.15 14.86
CA SER A 257 9.30 8.36 13.72
C SER A 257 8.08 9.00 13.06
N LEU A 258 7.22 9.65 13.85
CA LEU A 258 6.10 10.44 13.34
C LEU A 258 6.56 11.64 12.52
N GLU A 259 7.55 12.41 12.96
CA GLU A 259 8.12 13.52 12.18
C GLU A 259 8.75 13.02 10.88
N VAL A 260 9.47 11.90 10.94
CA VAL A 260 10.05 11.27 9.75
C VAL A 260 8.97 10.86 8.74
N ALA A 261 7.95 10.13 9.19
CA ALA A 261 6.83 9.75 8.34
C ALA A 261 6.10 10.98 7.78
N SER A 262 5.89 12.00 8.62
CA SER A 262 5.24 13.26 8.23
C SER A 262 5.98 14.00 7.11
N GLU A 263 7.31 13.93 7.09
CA GLU A 263 8.13 14.54 6.03
C GLU A 263 8.10 13.71 4.73
N TYR A 264 8.10 12.38 4.85
CA TYR A 264 7.87 11.49 3.71
C TYR A 264 6.50 11.72 3.06
N PHE A 265 5.43 11.85 3.85
CA PHE A 265 4.09 12.13 3.33
C PHE A 265 4.03 13.50 2.63
N ARG A 266 4.60 14.55 3.23
CA ARG A 266 4.69 15.88 2.60
C ARG A 266 5.50 15.89 1.31
N SER A 267 6.40 14.92 1.16
CA SER A 267 7.25 14.78 -0.02
C SER A 267 6.64 13.88 -1.09
N GLY A 268 5.46 13.30 -0.87
CA GLY A 268 4.69 12.60 -1.91
C GLY A 268 4.40 11.12 -1.63
N ALA A 269 4.93 10.54 -0.55
CA ALA A 269 4.49 9.21 -0.12
C ALA A 269 3.03 9.23 0.36
N ASP A 270 2.32 8.13 0.12
CA ASP A 270 0.97 7.91 0.64
C ASP A 270 0.99 6.92 1.80
N LYS A 271 1.99 6.03 1.82
CA LYS A 271 2.19 5.01 2.85
C LYS A 271 3.66 4.90 3.24
N ILE A 272 3.89 4.57 4.51
CA ILE A 272 5.22 4.22 5.02
C ILE A 272 5.28 2.73 5.35
N SER A 273 6.44 2.12 5.12
CA SER A 273 6.71 0.73 5.48
C SER A 273 7.71 0.63 6.63
N ILE A 274 7.31 -0.08 7.69
CA ILE A 274 8.05 -0.27 8.94
C ILE A 274 8.54 -1.72 8.99
N GLY A 275 9.85 -1.92 9.10
CA GLY A 275 10.47 -3.25 9.20
C GLY A 275 10.89 -3.58 10.63
N SER A 276 12.19 -3.46 10.95
CA SER A 276 12.74 -3.92 12.22
C SER A 276 12.08 -3.33 13.47
N ASP A 277 11.67 -2.06 13.44
CA ASP A 277 10.97 -1.42 14.56
C ASP A 277 9.62 -2.09 14.88
N ALA A 278 8.94 -2.62 13.86
CA ALA A 278 7.69 -3.36 14.03
C ALA A 278 7.89 -4.66 14.80
N VAL A 279 9.03 -5.33 14.60
CA VAL A 279 9.37 -6.56 15.34
C VAL A 279 9.59 -6.26 16.82
N TYR A 280 10.34 -5.20 17.14
CA TYR A 280 10.57 -4.81 18.53
C TYR A 280 9.28 -4.35 19.22
N ALA A 281 8.44 -3.58 18.52
CA ALA A 281 7.14 -3.16 19.02
C ALA A 281 6.22 -4.36 19.30
N ALA A 282 6.23 -5.36 18.41
CA ALA A 282 5.46 -6.59 18.60
C ALA A 282 5.98 -7.46 19.75
N GLU A 283 7.29 -7.62 19.92
CA GLU A 283 7.87 -8.32 21.07
C GLU A 283 7.44 -7.66 22.40
N GLU A 284 7.52 -6.33 22.48
CA GLU A 284 7.08 -5.57 23.65
C GLU A 284 5.58 -5.73 23.90
N TYR A 285 4.76 -5.63 22.85
CA TYR A 285 3.32 -5.81 22.93
C TYR A 285 2.94 -7.23 23.35
N LEU A 286 3.61 -8.26 22.81
CA LEU A 286 3.32 -9.65 23.17
C LEU A 286 3.67 -9.95 24.62
N ARG A 287 4.74 -9.35 25.14
CA ARG A 287 5.16 -9.47 26.54
C ARG A 287 4.24 -8.73 27.50
N SER A 288 3.90 -7.48 27.19
CA SER A 288 3.15 -6.58 28.08
C SER A 288 1.63 -6.69 27.93
N LYS A 289 1.16 -7.05 26.73
CA LYS A 289 -0.24 -6.92 26.26
C LYS A 289 -0.80 -5.50 26.37
N VAL A 290 0.07 -4.49 26.37
CA VAL A 290 -0.30 -3.08 26.51
C VAL A 290 0.14 -2.29 25.28
N LYS A 291 -0.81 -1.54 24.69
CA LYS A 291 -0.53 -0.53 23.68
C LYS A 291 0.05 0.71 24.37
N THR A 292 1.33 0.97 24.15
CA THR A 292 2.07 2.04 24.86
C THR A 292 1.80 3.43 24.29
N GLY A 293 1.30 3.49 23.05
CA GLY A 293 1.18 4.70 22.25
C GLY A 293 2.53 5.27 21.78
N LYS A 294 3.63 4.52 21.93
CA LYS A 294 4.99 5.01 21.67
C LYS A 294 5.64 4.37 20.45
N SER A 295 5.19 3.20 20.00
CA SER A 295 5.77 2.59 18.80
C SER A 295 5.48 3.44 17.57
N SER A 296 6.35 3.36 16.56
CA SER A 296 6.15 4.04 15.28
C SER A 296 4.79 3.69 14.64
N ILE A 297 4.38 2.42 14.73
CA ILE A 297 3.07 1.95 14.26
C ILE A 297 1.93 2.74 14.95
N GLU A 298 1.93 2.78 16.28
CA GLU A 298 0.87 3.46 17.05
C GLU A 298 0.85 4.97 16.80
N GLN A 299 2.02 5.61 16.78
CA GLN A 299 2.14 7.06 16.59
C GLN A 299 1.65 7.49 15.20
N ILE A 300 2.08 6.79 14.15
CA ILE A 300 1.77 7.15 12.77
C ILE A 300 0.31 6.80 12.46
N SER A 301 -0.16 5.61 12.84
CA SER A 301 -1.56 5.19 12.59
C SER A 301 -2.57 6.06 13.34
N ARG A 302 -2.23 6.57 14.52
CA ARG A 302 -3.10 7.50 15.27
C ARG A 302 -3.32 8.82 14.54
N VAL A 303 -2.33 9.31 13.80
CA VAL A 303 -2.40 10.62 13.12
C VAL A 303 -2.89 10.48 11.67
N TYR A 304 -2.37 9.50 10.94
CA TYR A 304 -2.62 9.34 9.50
C TYR A 304 -3.60 8.19 9.18
N GLY A 305 -4.04 7.45 10.19
CA GLY A 305 -4.88 6.26 10.06
C GLY A 305 -4.07 4.99 9.75
N ASN A 306 -4.64 3.83 10.06
CA ASN A 306 -4.01 2.54 9.81
C ASN A 306 -3.57 2.38 8.35
N GLN A 307 -4.37 2.90 7.42
CA GLN A 307 -4.11 2.80 5.97
C GLN A 307 -2.77 3.41 5.53
N ALA A 308 -2.15 4.28 6.34
CA ALA A 308 -0.85 4.89 6.05
C ALA A 308 0.34 4.02 6.50
N VAL A 309 0.10 2.97 7.30
CA VAL A 309 1.15 2.14 7.92
C VAL A 309 1.14 0.74 7.33
N VAL A 310 2.18 0.45 6.56
CA VAL A 310 2.53 -0.89 6.06
C VAL A 310 3.58 -1.49 6.99
N VAL A 311 3.48 -2.77 7.33
CA VAL A 311 4.55 -3.49 8.05
C VAL A 311 5.22 -4.49 7.13
N SER A 312 6.53 -4.34 6.94
CA SER A 312 7.36 -5.29 6.21
C SER A 312 7.79 -6.43 7.14
N ILE A 313 7.32 -7.63 6.86
CA ILE A 313 7.70 -8.84 7.59
C ILE A 313 8.66 -9.64 6.73
N ASP A 314 9.83 -9.95 7.30
CA ASP A 314 10.91 -10.71 6.65
C ASP A 314 11.10 -12.06 7.36
N PRO A 315 10.27 -13.06 7.07
CA PRO A 315 10.36 -14.37 7.67
C PRO A 315 11.30 -15.31 6.91
N ARG A 316 11.88 -16.24 7.66
CA ARG A 316 12.60 -17.41 7.15
C ARG A 316 11.92 -18.68 7.65
N ARG A 317 11.71 -19.65 6.78
CA ARG A 317 11.11 -20.94 7.10
C ARG A 317 12.06 -21.77 7.96
N VAL A 318 11.52 -22.38 9.01
CA VAL A 318 12.24 -23.30 9.90
C VAL A 318 11.43 -24.58 10.05
N TYR A 319 11.93 -25.67 9.48
CA TYR A 319 11.28 -26.99 9.47
C TYR A 319 11.29 -27.66 10.85
N LEU A 320 10.26 -28.45 11.12
CA LEU A 320 10.00 -29.14 12.38
C LEU A 320 9.40 -30.52 12.12
N ASN A 321 9.77 -31.52 12.93
CA ASN A 321 9.16 -32.85 12.90
C ASN A 321 7.75 -32.87 13.51
N HIS A 322 7.47 -31.96 14.44
CA HIS A 322 6.20 -31.90 15.15
C HIS A 322 5.82 -30.43 15.41
N PRO A 323 4.53 -30.04 15.30
CA PRO A 323 4.11 -28.65 15.43
C PRO A 323 4.34 -28.05 16.82
N SER A 324 4.49 -28.88 17.86
CA SER A 324 4.83 -28.44 19.21
C SER A 324 6.34 -28.30 19.46
N GLY A 325 7.17 -28.37 18.41
CA GLY A 325 8.63 -28.22 18.52
C GLY A 325 9.09 -26.80 18.85
N VAL A 326 8.17 -25.84 18.80
CA VAL A 326 8.39 -24.43 19.12
C VAL A 326 7.13 -23.88 19.79
N GLU A 327 7.27 -22.81 20.58
CA GLU A 327 6.14 -22.13 21.22
C GLU A 327 5.29 -21.28 20.24
N PHE A 328 5.83 -21.01 19.05
CA PHE A 328 5.19 -20.22 18.00
C PHE A 328 4.31 -21.08 17.09
N LYS A 329 3.42 -20.42 16.35
CA LYS A 329 2.53 -21.08 15.41
C LYS A 329 3.33 -21.79 14.31
N ALA A 330 3.32 -23.13 14.36
CA ALA A 330 3.74 -23.99 13.27
C ALA A 330 2.53 -24.46 12.44
N ILE A 331 2.76 -24.69 11.15
CA ILE A 331 1.80 -25.27 10.22
C ILE A 331 2.39 -26.50 9.56
N ARG A 332 1.52 -27.37 9.04
CA ARG A 332 1.94 -28.41 8.11
C ARG A 332 2.27 -27.74 6.77
N VAL A 333 3.42 -28.06 6.20
CA VAL A 333 3.87 -27.51 4.91
C VAL A 333 3.47 -28.42 3.77
N THR A 334 3.26 -27.83 2.60
CA THR A 334 2.96 -28.55 1.35
C THR A 334 4.21 -29.30 0.86
N ASP A 335 5.36 -28.65 0.92
CA ASP A 335 6.66 -29.24 0.56
C ASP A 335 7.42 -29.64 1.83
N GLN A 336 7.74 -30.93 1.95
CA GLN A 336 8.47 -31.47 3.10
C GLN A 336 9.89 -30.89 3.17
N GLY A 337 10.40 -30.79 4.39
CA GLY A 337 11.77 -30.38 4.66
C GLY A 337 12.80 -31.39 4.13
N PRO A 338 14.09 -31.00 4.08
CA PRO A 338 15.17 -31.83 3.54
C PRO A 338 15.31 -33.21 4.18
N ASN A 339 14.84 -33.40 5.41
CA ASN A 339 14.90 -34.65 6.17
C ASN A 339 13.51 -35.28 6.37
N GLY A 340 12.49 -34.86 5.61
CA GLY A 340 11.12 -35.35 5.73
C GLY A 340 10.29 -34.64 6.80
N GLU A 341 10.74 -33.47 7.28
CA GLU A 341 9.97 -32.65 8.21
C GLU A 341 8.65 -32.19 7.57
N GLU A 342 7.51 -32.48 8.21
CA GLU A 342 6.18 -32.14 7.66
C GLU A 342 5.64 -30.78 8.15
N TYR A 343 6.31 -30.14 9.10
CA TYR A 343 5.86 -28.88 9.70
C TYR A 343 6.91 -27.79 9.54
N ALA A 344 6.48 -26.54 9.56
CA ALA A 344 7.38 -25.41 9.69
C ALA A 344 6.75 -24.27 10.48
N TRP A 345 7.59 -23.45 11.09
CA TRP A 345 7.24 -22.11 11.52
C TRP A 345 8.10 -21.10 10.77
N TYR A 346 7.70 -19.84 10.81
CA TYR A 346 8.32 -18.78 10.03
C TYR A 346 8.96 -17.76 10.96
N GLN A 347 10.25 -17.92 11.21
CA GLN A 347 11.00 -17.05 12.13
C GLN A 347 11.19 -15.67 11.51
N CYS A 348 10.76 -14.61 12.20
CA CYS A 348 11.00 -13.25 11.75
C CYS A 348 12.45 -12.83 11.93
N THR A 349 12.87 -11.90 11.07
CA THR A 349 14.20 -11.31 11.11
C THR A 349 14.13 -9.79 11.18
N VAL A 350 15.25 -9.18 11.58
CA VAL A 350 15.47 -7.73 11.59
C VAL A 350 16.80 -7.41 10.88
N ASN A 351 17.11 -6.12 10.77
CA ASN A 351 18.34 -5.62 10.15
C ASN A 351 18.49 -6.07 8.68
N GLY A 352 17.39 -6.22 7.96
CA GLY A 352 17.35 -6.69 6.57
C GLY A 352 17.72 -8.17 6.44
N GLY A 353 17.03 -9.05 7.16
CA GLY A 353 17.26 -10.50 7.08
C GLY A 353 18.44 -11.06 7.90
N ARG A 354 19.29 -10.19 8.48
CA ARG A 354 20.59 -10.60 9.06
C ARG A 354 20.50 -11.14 10.48
N GLU A 355 19.49 -10.77 11.23
CA GLU A 355 19.32 -11.17 12.64
C GLU A 355 17.96 -11.83 12.83
N GLY A 356 17.94 -13.10 13.24
CA GLY A 356 16.71 -13.80 13.60
C GLY A 356 16.21 -13.39 14.98
N ARG A 357 14.88 -13.28 15.14
CA ARG A 357 14.22 -12.93 16.39
C ARG A 357 13.40 -14.10 16.94
N PRO A 358 13.19 -14.19 18.26
CA PRO A 358 12.34 -15.20 18.88
C PRO A 358 10.86 -14.80 18.75
N ILE A 359 10.39 -14.66 17.51
CA ILE A 359 8.99 -14.37 17.18
C ILE A 359 8.67 -14.94 15.79
N GLY A 360 7.50 -15.56 15.66
CA GLY A 360 7.00 -16.07 14.38
C GLY A 360 6.25 -15.00 13.57
N ALA A 361 6.19 -15.19 12.25
CA ALA A 361 5.47 -14.31 11.33
C ALA A 361 3.98 -14.18 11.70
N TYR A 362 3.38 -15.27 12.18
CA TYR A 362 2.00 -15.27 12.65
C TYR A 362 1.82 -14.35 13.87
N GLU A 363 2.65 -14.51 14.90
CA GLU A 363 2.58 -13.71 16.11
C GLU A 363 2.86 -12.23 15.82
N LEU A 364 3.85 -11.96 14.96
CA LEU A 364 4.16 -10.61 14.51
C LEU A 364 2.97 -9.98 13.78
N ALA A 365 2.39 -10.67 12.79
CA ALA A 365 1.26 -10.18 12.00
C ALA A 365 0.05 -9.82 12.89
N LYS A 366 -0.29 -10.68 13.86
CA LYS A 366 -1.35 -10.40 14.84
C LYS A 366 -1.03 -9.20 15.73
N ALA A 367 0.22 -9.10 16.21
CA ALA A 367 0.63 -8.01 17.07
C ALA A 367 0.61 -6.65 16.36
N VAL A 368 1.10 -6.56 15.13
CA VAL A 368 1.17 -5.29 14.41
C VAL A 368 -0.19 -4.81 13.93
N GLU A 369 -1.10 -5.72 13.58
CA GLU A 369 -2.51 -5.41 13.35
C GLU A 369 -3.11 -4.73 14.59
N GLU A 370 -2.90 -5.29 15.79
CA GLU A 370 -3.36 -4.69 17.03
C GLU A 370 -2.73 -3.32 17.29
N LEU A 371 -1.45 -3.13 16.97
CA LEU A 371 -0.74 -1.87 17.15
C LEU A 371 -1.15 -0.77 16.17
N GLY A 372 -1.94 -1.10 15.13
CA GLY A 372 -2.50 -0.12 14.20
C GLY A 372 -1.93 -0.18 12.77
N ALA A 373 -1.21 -1.24 12.40
CA ALA A 373 -0.87 -1.47 11.00
C ALA A 373 -2.15 -1.60 10.15
N GLY A 374 -2.14 -1.07 8.94
CA GLY A 374 -3.25 -1.19 7.99
C GLY A 374 -2.96 -2.11 6.84
N GLU A 375 -1.73 -2.59 6.67
CA GLU A 375 -1.35 -3.50 5.59
C GLU A 375 -0.06 -4.23 5.96
N ILE A 376 0.08 -5.49 5.53
CA ILE A 376 1.30 -6.28 5.71
C ILE A 376 1.97 -6.47 4.35
N LEU A 377 3.22 -6.04 4.24
CA LEU A 377 4.12 -6.46 3.18
C LEU A 377 4.84 -7.74 3.62
N LEU A 378 4.41 -8.88 3.09
CA LEU A 378 4.91 -10.18 3.50
C LEU A 378 5.95 -10.68 2.51
N ASN A 379 7.22 -10.49 2.87
CA ASN A 379 8.35 -11.02 2.10
C ASN A 379 8.57 -12.51 2.43
N CYS A 380 9.44 -13.16 1.67
CA CYS A 380 9.93 -14.52 1.94
C CYS A 380 11.44 -14.55 1.68
N ILE A 381 12.24 -14.66 2.74
CA ILE A 381 13.72 -14.66 2.60
C ILE A 381 14.17 -15.84 1.73
N ASP A 382 13.56 -17.00 1.90
CA ASP A 382 13.95 -18.22 1.18
C ASP A 382 13.56 -18.19 -0.30
N CYS A 383 12.57 -17.37 -0.66
CA CYS A 383 12.04 -17.25 -2.02
C CYS A 383 12.68 -16.09 -2.79
N ASP A 384 13.35 -15.17 -2.09
CA ASP A 384 13.83 -13.93 -2.70
C ASP A 384 14.86 -14.20 -3.79
N GLY A 385 14.68 -13.55 -4.93
CA GLY A 385 15.51 -13.76 -6.13
C GLY A 385 15.37 -15.12 -6.85
N GLN A 386 14.62 -16.10 -6.30
CA GLN A 386 14.57 -17.44 -6.89
C GLN A 386 13.74 -17.53 -8.18
N GLY A 387 12.71 -16.68 -8.31
CA GLY A 387 11.84 -16.67 -9.49
C GLY A 387 10.94 -17.91 -9.62
N THR A 388 10.80 -18.72 -8.57
CA THR A 388 10.04 -19.99 -8.56
C THR A 388 8.62 -19.86 -8.02
N GLY A 389 8.14 -18.64 -7.78
CA GLY A 389 6.83 -18.35 -7.21
C GLY A 389 6.89 -17.88 -5.76
N PHE A 390 5.74 -17.45 -5.25
CA PHE A 390 5.59 -16.99 -3.88
C PHE A 390 5.45 -18.17 -2.90
N ASP A 391 5.78 -17.98 -1.62
CA ASP A 391 5.50 -18.98 -0.57
C ASP A 391 3.99 -19.02 -0.24
N ILE A 392 3.26 -19.94 -0.88
CA ILE A 392 1.82 -20.09 -0.72
C ILE A 392 1.43 -20.46 0.72
N ASP A 393 2.21 -21.32 1.39
CA ASP A 393 1.92 -21.76 2.75
C ASP A 393 2.04 -20.59 3.74
N LEU A 394 3.10 -19.78 3.60
CA LEU A 394 3.32 -18.55 4.38
C LEU A 394 2.20 -17.53 4.15
N ILE A 395 1.91 -17.22 2.88
CA ILE A 395 0.94 -16.19 2.53
C ILE A 395 -0.45 -16.63 2.99
N LYS A 396 -0.80 -17.90 2.84
CA LYS A 396 -2.05 -18.44 3.36
C LYS A 396 -2.11 -18.33 4.88
N LEU A 397 -1.07 -18.75 5.61
CA LEU A 397 -1.01 -18.64 7.07
C LEU A 397 -1.30 -17.22 7.54
N ILE A 398 -0.63 -16.22 6.95
CA ILE A 398 -0.76 -14.84 7.40
C ILE A 398 -2.09 -14.23 6.93
N SER A 399 -2.44 -14.35 5.65
CA SER A 399 -3.69 -13.77 5.12
C SER A 399 -4.95 -14.39 5.74
N ASP A 400 -4.91 -15.63 6.20
CA ASP A 400 -6.03 -16.25 6.92
C ASP A 400 -6.10 -15.79 8.40
N SER A 401 -5.04 -15.18 8.94
CA SER A 401 -4.92 -14.88 10.39
C SER A 401 -5.23 -13.43 10.79
N VAL A 402 -5.04 -12.47 9.87
CA VAL A 402 -5.25 -11.03 10.12
C VAL A 402 -6.47 -10.53 9.37
N SER A 403 -7.08 -9.43 9.79
CA SER A 403 -8.17 -8.73 9.11
C SER A 403 -7.71 -7.53 8.28
N ILE A 404 -6.41 -7.24 8.24
CA ILE A 404 -5.82 -6.21 7.37
C ILE A 404 -5.32 -6.82 6.04
N PRO A 405 -5.26 -6.05 4.94
CA PRO A 405 -4.68 -6.49 3.67
C PRO A 405 -3.27 -7.07 3.80
N VAL A 406 -2.99 -8.13 3.03
CA VAL A 406 -1.66 -8.75 2.92
C VAL A 406 -1.18 -8.68 1.47
N ILE A 407 0.02 -8.14 1.28
CA ILE A 407 0.76 -8.10 0.03
C ILE A 407 1.70 -9.29 0.00
N ALA A 408 1.56 -10.17 -0.99
CA ALA A 408 2.51 -11.23 -1.28
C ALA A 408 3.77 -10.64 -1.95
N SER A 409 4.96 -10.95 -1.42
CA SER A 409 6.23 -10.47 -1.95
C SER A 409 7.30 -11.57 -1.91
N SER A 410 8.38 -11.36 -2.67
CA SER A 410 9.51 -12.29 -2.89
C SER A 410 9.15 -13.59 -3.64
N GLY A 411 9.86 -13.86 -4.74
CA GLY A 411 9.79 -15.13 -5.48
C GLY A 411 9.08 -15.10 -6.83
N ALA A 412 8.34 -14.03 -7.17
CA ALA A 412 7.69 -13.91 -8.47
C ALA A 412 8.69 -13.94 -9.65
N GLY A 413 8.58 -14.96 -10.50
CA GLY A 413 9.34 -15.11 -11.76
C GLY A 413 8.52 -15.09 -13.06
N ALA A 414 7.18 -15.09 -12.98
CA ALA A 414 6.27 -15.35 -14.11
C ALA A 414 4.87 -14.80 -13.79
N ALA A 415 4.03 -14.59 -14.81
CA ALA A 415 2.67 -14.07 -14.62
C ALA A 415 1.77 -15.07 -13.87
N GLU A 416 2.02 -16.36 -14.06
CA GLU A 416 1.30 -17.48 -13.45
C GLU A 416 1.41 -17.47 -11.92
N HIS A 417 2.54 -17.01 -11.38
CA HIS A 417 2.74 -16.88 -9.94
C HIS A 417 1.75 -15.86 -9.31
N PHE A 418 1.33 -14.84 -10.06
CA PHE A 418 0.32 -13.88 -9.60
C PHE A 418 -1.08 -14.51 -9.57
N SER A 419 -1.47 -15.24 -10.62
CA SER A 419 -2.75 -15.96 -10.60
C SER A 419 -2.78 -17.04 -9.52
N GLU A 420 -1.67 -17.74 -9.31
CA GLU A 420 -1.55 -18.78 -8.30
C GLU A 420 -1.76 -18.20 -6.90
N VAL A 421 -1.04 -17.13 -6.53
CA VAL A 421 -1.15 -16.56 -5.19
C VAL A 421 -2.53 -15.98 -4.93
N PHE A 422 -3.16 -15.34 -5.91
CA PHE A 422 -4.52 -14.82 -5.76
C PHE A 422 -5.61 -15.89 -5.70
N THR A 423 -5.37 -17.07 -6.29
CA THR A 423 -6.32 -18.18 -6.30
C THR A 423 -6.18 -19.07 -5.06
N LYS A 424 -4.94 -19.30 -4.60
CA LYS A 424 -4.66 -20.23 -3.49
C LYS A 424 -4.69 -19.56 -2.11
N THR A 425 -4.67 -18.23 -2.05
CA THR A 425 -4.57 -17.47 -0.79
C THR A 425 -5.53 -16.30 -0.76
N ASN A 426 -5.64 -15.65 0.40
CA ASN A 426 -6.40 -14.42 0.56
C ASN A 426 -5.54 -13.15 0.37
N ALA A 427 -4.43 -13.24 -0.36
CA ALA A 427 -3.61 -12.08 -0.70
C ALA A 427 -4.44 -10.99 -1.39
N SER A 428 -4.26 -9.75 -0.91
CA SER A 428 -4.95 -8.57 -1.45
C SER A 428 -4.16 -7.91 -2.59
N ALA A 429 -2.85 -8.16 -2.62
CA ALA A 429 -1.94 -7.67 -3.65
C ALA A 429 -0.75 -8.62 -3.81
N ALA A 430 -0.03 -8.47 -4.91
CA ALA A 430 1.23 -9.14 -5.16
C ALA A 430 2.25 -8.11 -5.66
N LEU A 431 3.45 -8.18 -5.11
CA LEU A 431 4.55 -7.26 -5.36
C LEU A 431 5.69 -8.00 -6.06
N ALA A 432 6.27 -7.35 -7.07
CA ALA A 432 7.52 -7.79 -7.65
C ALA A 432 8.46 -6.62 -7.95
N ALA A 433 9.76 -6.91 -7.93
CA ALA A 433 10.83 -5.94 -8.20
C ALA A 433 11.66 -6.39 -9.42
N GLY A 434 12.44 -7.47 -9.23
CA GLY A 434 13.37 -8.04 -10.22
C GLY A 434 12.83 -8.14 -11.64
N ILE A 435 11.76 -8.92 -11.79
CA ILE A 435 11.16 -9.24 -13.09
C ILE A 435 10.61 -8.03 -13.85
N PHE A 436 10.19 -6.98 -13.14
CA PHE A 436 9.67 -5.76 -13.76
C PHE A 436 10.80 -4.85 -14.23
N HIS A 437 11.85 -4.65 -13.43
CA HIS A 437 12.99 -3.82 -13.85
C HIS A 437 13.79 -4.47 -15.00
N ARG A 438 13.89 -5.81 -15.04
CA ARG A 438 14.54 -6.56 -16.12
C ARG A 438 13.68 -6.69 -17.37
N LYS A 439 12.38 -6.34 -17.27
CA LYS A 439 11.37 -6.53 -18.31
C LYS A 439 11.24 -7.99 -18.75
N GLU A 440 11.57 -8.92 -17.85
CA GLU A 440 11.40 -10.37 -18.06
C GLU A 440 9.90 -10.73 -18.10
N VAL A 441 9.14 -10.10 -17.22
CA VAL A 441 7.68 -10.25 -17.14
C VAL A 441 7.08 -8.84 -17.09
N PRO A 442 6.57 -8.28 -18.20
CA PRO A 442 5.96 -6.95 -18.18
C PRO A 442 4.72 -6.89 -17.28
N ILE A 443 4.52 -5.77 -16.57
CA ILE A 443 3.33 -5.56 -15.70
C ILE A 443 2.03 -5.76 -16.49
N LYS A 444 1.99 -5.23 -17.72
CA LYS A 444 0.86 -5.43 -18.63
C LYS A 444 0.57 -6.91 -18.90
N SER A 445 1.60 -7.72 -19.12
CA SER A 445 1.44 -9.16 -19.36
C SER A 445 0.90 -9.89 -18.12
N VAL A 446 1.30 -9.47 -16.91
CA VAL A 446 0.70 -9.97 -15.67
C VAL A 446 -0.79 -9.65 -15.63
N LYS A 447 -1.18 -8.41 -15.92
CA LYS A 447 -2.60 -8.00 -15.89
C LYS A 447 -3.44 -8.68 -16.95
N GLU A 448 -2.92 -8.83 -18.16
CA GLU A 448 -3.58 -9.56 -19.25
C GLU A 448 -3.79 -11.04 -18.89
N HIS A 449 -2.79 -11.67 -18.26
CA HIS A 449 -2.89 -13.03 -17.74
C HIS A 449 -3.96 -13.14 -16.64
N LEU A 450 -3.95 -12.24 -15.65
CA LEU A 450 -4.93 -12.22 -14.57
C LEU A 450 -6.36 -12.07 -15.10
N LEU A 451 -6.58 -11.18 -16.07
CA LEU A 451 -7.89 -11.06 -16.73
C LEU A 451 -8.32 -12.34 -17.44
N LYS A 452 -7.39 -13.02 -18.12
CA LYS A 452 -7.67 -14.29 -18.81
C LYS A 452 -8.09 -15.39 -17.83
N GLU A 453 -7.48 -15.42 -16.65
CA GLU A 453 -7.84 -16.33 -15.55
C GLU A 453 -9.10 -15.88 -14.77
N GLY A 454 -9.76 -14.79 -15.19
CA GLY A 454 -10.97 -14.29 -14.56
C GLY A 454 -10.74 -13.53 -13.25
N ILE A 455 -9.51 -13.11 -12.97
CA ILE A 455 -9.15 -12.31 -11.79
C ILE A 455 -9.27 -10.82 -12.14
N GLU A 456 -10.12 -10.10 -11.41
CA GLU A 456 -10.32 -8.67 -11.65
C GLU A 456 -9.06 -7.86 -11.32
N VAL A 457 -8.64 -7.04 -12.29
CA VAL A 457 -7.49 -6.13 -12.19
C VAL A 457 -7.82 -4.79 -12.85
N ARG A 458 -7.13 -3.73 -12.43
CA ARG A 458 -7.20 -2.42 -13.12
C ARG A 458 -6.48 -2.51 -14.46
N ILE A 459 -7.06 -1.93 -15.52
CA ILE A 459 -6.45 -1.81 -16.86
C ILE A 459 -6.16 -0.38 -17.22
#